data_AF-D0GJC8-F1
#
_entry.id   AF-D0GJC8-F1
#
_cell.length_a   1.000
_cell.length_b   1.000
_cell.length_c   1.000
_cell.angle_alpha   90.00
_cell.angle_beta   90.00
_cell.angle_gamma   90.00
#
_symmetry.space_group_name_H-M   'P 1'
#
loop_
_entity.id
_entity.type
_entity.pdbx_description
1 polymer ?
#
loop_
_entity_poly.entity_id
_entity_poly.type
_entity_poly.pdbx_seq_one_letter_code
_entity_poly.pdbx_strand_id
1 'polypeptide(L)'
;MYYKDMDVTVLYSKISDSFIPSEIMGENGSLIIEYPSEMDKLYFIDRKNKNEKIDLTVQAKGNRMYYELKHFMELFNEGKKESPVNNFALMQTVMKVMDEARKKIGIVFPADKIK
;
A
#
# COMPACT_ATOMS: atom_id res chain seq x y z
N MET A 1 -8.41 -1.14 11.08
CA MET A 1 -7.41 -0.22 11.68
C MET A 1 -8.07 1.15 11.73
N TYR A 2 -7.97 1.85 12.86
CA TYR A 2 -8.66 3.11 13.07
C TYR A 2 -7.64 4.25 12.98
N TYR A 3 -7.86 5.20 12.08
CA TYR A 3 -7.16 6.47 12.03
C TYR A 3 -8.08 7.58 12.55
N LYS A 4 -7.54 8.78 12.74
CA LYS A 4 -8.30 9.90 13.31
C LYS A 4 -9.60 10.18 12.55
N ASP A 5 -9.53 10.16 11.22
CA ASP A 5 -10.61 10.60 10.34
C ASP A 5 -11.07 9.51 9.36
N MET A 6 -10.55 8.28 9.47
CA MET A 6 -10.88 7.18 8.55
C MET A 6 -10.61 5.80 9.16
N ASP A 7 -11.29 4.80 8.59
CA ASP A 7 -11.07 3.39 8.91
C ASP A 7 -10.49 2.64 7.73
N VAL A 8 -9.55 1.75 8.01
CA VAL A 8 -8.88 0.92 7.00
C VAL A 8 -9.08 -0.55 7.30
N THR A 9 -9.59 -1.28 6.31
CA THR A 9 -9.71 -2.75 6.35
C THR A 9 -8.74 -3.36 5.36
N VAL A 10 -8.00 -4.38 5.81
CA VAL A 10 -7.07 -5.12 4.97
C VAL A 10 -7.49 -6.58 4.95
N LEU A 11 -7.69 -7.12 3.76
CA LEU A 11 -7.98 -8.53 3.52
C LEU A 11 -6.79 -9.17 2.81
N TYR A 12 -6.35 -10.33 3.30
CA TYR A 12 -5.25 -11.09 2.71
C TYR A 12 -5.49 -12.58 2.90
N SER A 13 -5.07 -13.37 1.91
CA SER A 13 -5.08 -14.82 1.97
C SER A 13 -3.91 -15.41 1.18
N LYS A 14 -3.44 -16.58 1.60
CA LYS A 14 -2.47 -17.40 0.87
C LYS A 14 -3.11 -18.58 0.13
N ILE A 15 -4.39 -18.86 0.39
CA ILE A 15 -5.07 -20.09 -0.06
C ILE A 15 -6.39 -19.80 -0.79
N SER A 16 -6.75 -18.53 -0.94
CA SER A 16 -7.95 -18.10 -1.64
C SER A 16 -7.66 -16.80 -2.39
N ASP A 17 -8.21 -16.68 -3.59
CA ASP A 17 -8.09 -15.48 -4.39
C ASP A 17 -9.19 -14.47 -4.05
N SER A 18 -8.81 -13.20 -4.03
CA SER A 18 -9.76 -12.08 -3.95
C SER A 18 -9.66 -11.27 -5.24
N PHE A 19 -10.80 -11.01 -5.86
CA PHE A 19 -10.91 -10.12 -7.01
C PHE A 19 -11.36 -8.70 -6.61
N ILE A 20 -11.51 -8.46 -5.30
CA ILE A 20 -11.87 -7.14 -4.77
C ILE A 20 -10.67 -6.21 -4.96
N PRO A 21 -10.82 -5.08 -5.68
CA PRO A 21 -9.75 -4.11 -5.84
C PRO A 21 -9.50 -3.38 -4.52
N SER A 22 -8.38 -2.67 -4.43
CA SER A 22 -8.17 -1.73 -3.32
C SER A 22 -8.95 -0.46 -3.59
N GLU A 23 -9.63 0.06 -2.57
CA GLU A 23 -10.49 1.24 -2.69
C GLU A 23 -10.16 2.27 -1.61
N ILE A 24 -10.03 3.54 -2.01
CA ILE A 24 -9.98 4.69 -1.12
C ILE A 24 -11.25 5.50 -1.36
N MET A 25 -12.15 5.46 -0.39
CA MET A 25 -13.44 6.16 -0.46
C MET A 25 -13.32 7.57 0.10
N GLY A 26 -13.94 8.53 -0.58
CA GLY A 26 -14.06 9.92 -0.11
C GLY A 26 -15.43 10.51 -0.44
N GLU A 27 -15.67 11.72 0.04
CA GLU A 27 -16.98 12.38 -0.10
C GLU A 27 -17.38 12.64 -1.57
N ASN A 28 -16.39 12.91 -2.42
CA ASN A 28 -16.58 13.23 -3.84
C ASN A 28 -16.57 12.01 -4.76
N GLY A 29 -16.23 10.82 -4.27
CA GLY A 29 -16.00 9.67 -5.13
C GLY A 29 -15.09 8.63 -4.51
N SER A 30 -14.60 7.71 -5.32
CA SER A 30 -13.72 6.63 -4.84
C SER A 30 -12.59 6.37 -5.83
N LEU A 31 -11.39 6.17 -5.29
CA LEU A 31 -10.25 5.71 -6.06
C LEU A 31 -10.21 4.19 -6.02
N ILE A 32 -10.23 3.57 -7.19
CA ILE A 32 -10.13 2.11 -7.36
C ILE A 32 -8.74 1.80 -7.90
N ILE A 33 -8.00 0.97 -7.16
CA ILE A 33 -6.64 0.56 -7.47
C ILE A 33 -6.66 -0.96 -7.70
N GLU A 34 -6.33 -1.39 -8.92
CA GLU A 34 -6.12 -2.80 -9.22
C GLU A 34 -4.65 -3.15 -8.99
N TYR A 35 -4.40 -4.27 -8.30
CA TYR A 35 -3.06 -4.76 -7.95
C TYR A 35 -2.16 -3.67 -7.36
N PRO A 36 -2.42 -3.20 -6.12
CA PRO A 36 -1.72 -2.06 -5.53
C PRO A 36 -0.19 -2.23 -5.41
N SER A 37 0.32 -3.47 -5.44
CA SER A 37 1.76 -3.75 -5.49
C SER A 37 2.42 -3.33 -6.80
N GLU A 38 1.65 -3.31 -7.90
CA GLU A 38 2.12 -3.01 -9.26
C GLU A 38 1.51 -1.72 -9.81
N MET A 39 0.40 -1.25 -9.21
CA MET A 39 -0.38 -0.12 -9.68
C MET A 39 -0.84 -0.28 -11.13
N ASP A 40 -1.30 -1.48 -11.50
CA ASP A 40 -1.64 -1.85 -12.89
C ASP A 40 -2.76 -0.99 -13.48
N LYS A 41 -3.81 -0.70 -12.68
CA LYS A 41 -4.90 0.20 -13.04
C LYS A 41 -5.28 1.12 -11.89
N LEU A 42 -5.58 2.37 -12.25
CA LEU A 42 -6.11 3.36 -11.32
C LEU A 42 -7.33 4.04 -11.95
N TYR A 43 -8.46 4.00 -11.25
CA TYR A 43 -9.68 4.67 -11.66
C TYR A 43 -10.17 5.62 -10.58
N PHE A 44 -10.77 6.73 -10.99
CA PHE A 44 -11.59 7.57 -10.11
C PHE A 44 -13.05 7.46 -10.51
N ILE A 45 -13.91 7.11 -9.57
CA ILE A 45 -15.36 7.10 -9.74
C ILE A 45 -15.93 8.39 -9.15
N ASP A 46 -16.39 9.29 -10.01
CA ASP A 46 -16.93 10.59 -9.60
C ASP A 46 -18.41 10.46 -9.17
N ARG A 47 -18.66 10.61 -7.86
CA ARG A 47 -20.01 10.51 -7.30
C ARG A 47 -20.96 11.60 -7.83
N LYS A 48 -20.45 12.79 -8.10
CA LYS A 48 -21.26 13.94 -8.55
C LYS A 48 -21.60 13.82 -10.03
N ASN A 49 -20.71 13.24 -10.83
CA ASN A 49 -20.92 13.08 -12.27
C ASN A 49 -21.47 11.68 -12.63
N LYS A 50 -22.63 11.30 -12.07
CA LYS A 50 -23.32 10.03 -12.38
C LYS A 50 -22.45 8.77 -12.24
N ASN A 51 -21.48 8.77 -11.32
CA ASN A 51 -20.51 7.68 -11.16
C ASN A 51 -19.67 7.43 -12.42
N GLU A 52 -19.33 8.50 -13.16
CA GLU A 52 -18.39 8.41 -14.27
C GLU A 52 -17.07 7.79 -13.78
N LYS A 53 -16.61 6.76 -14.50
CA LYS A 53 -15.35 6.07 -14.24
C LYS A 53 -14.26 6.68 -15.10
N ILE A 54 -13.38 7.44 -14.48
CA ILE A 54 -12.25 8.12 -15.13
C ILE A 54 -11.01 7.23 -14.99
N ASP A 55 -10.37 6.89 -16.11
CA ASP A 55 -9.10 6.16 -16.12
C ASP A 55 -7.94 7.12 -15.86
N LEU A 56 -7.24 6.90 -14.74
CA LEU A 56 -6.07 7.66 -14.31
C LEU A 56 -4.79 6.82 -14.44
N THR A 57 -4.86 5.67 -15.12
CA THR A 57 -3.74 4.75 -15.26
C THR A 57 -2.59 5.41 -16.03
N VAL A 58 -1.39 5.34 -15.47
CA VAL A 58 -0.16 5.75 -16.14
C VAL A 58 0.59 4.49 -16.58
N GLN A 59 1.14 4.51 -17.79
CA GLN A 59 1.92 3.40 -18.30
C GLN A 59 3.20 3.19 -17.45
N ALA A 60 3.24 2.08 -16.73
CA ALA A 60 4.43 1.64 -16.01
C ALA A 60 5.53 1.15 -16.97
N LYS A 61 6.79 1.18 -16.50
CA LYS A 61 7.89 0.49 -17.18
C LYS A 61 7.68 -1.02 -17.13
N GLY A 62 8.17 -1.73 -18.15
CA GLY A 62 7.99 -3.19 -18.25
C GLY A 62 8.63 -3.98 -17.09
N ASN A 63 9.70 -3.46 -16.48
CA ASN A 63 10.22 -4.02 -15.23
C ASN A 63 9.60 -3.30 -14.04
N ARG A 64 8.86 -4.05 -13.23
CA ARG A 64 8.14 -3.60 -12.03
C ARG A 64 9.05 -2.98 -10.97
N MET A 65 10.29 -3.46 -10.87
CA MET A 65 11.29 -2.94 -9.92
C MET A 65 12.03 -1.69 -10.43
N TYR A 66 11.72 -1.20 -11.64
CA TYR A 66 12.45 -0.09 -12.25
C TYR A 66 12.44 1.16 -11.37
N TYR A 67 11.27 1.54 -10.84
CA TYR A 67 11.12 2.78 -10.08
C TYR A 67 11.81 2.72 -8.72
N GLU A 68 11.74 1.57 -8.04
CA GLU A 68 12.44 1.36 -6.78
C GLU A 68 13.96 1.43 -6.97
N LEU A 69 14.49 0.77 -8.00
CA LEU A 69 15.92 0.81 -8.30
C LEU A 69 16.38 2.22 -8.68
N LYS A 70 15.60 2.94 -9.51
CA LYS A 70 15.87 4.34 -9.86
C LYS A 70 15.95 5.20 -8.59
N HIS A 71 14.98 5.04 -7.69
CA HIS A 71 14.93 5.77 -6.42
C HIS A 71 16.16 5.45 -5.55
N PHE A 72 16.59 4.19 -5.45
CA PHE A 72 17.82 3.84 -4.73
C PHE A 72 19.06 4.48 -5.33
N MET A 73 19.18 4.53 -6.65
CA MET A 73 20.31 5.21 -7.32
C MET A 73 20.30 6.72 -7.05
N GLU A 74 19.13 7.36 -7.04
CA GLU A 74 18.99 8.78 -6.71
C GLU A 74 19.43 9.06 -5.27
N LEU A 75 18.96 8.26 -4.29
CA LEU A 75 19.38 8.39 -2.90
C LEU A 75 20.89 8.21 -2.71
N PHE A 76 21.47 7.22 -3.40
CA PHE A 76 22.92 6.98 -3.37
C PHE A 76 23.70 8.18 -3.90
N ASN A 77 23.32 8.69 -5.07
CA ASN A 77 23.99 9.83 -5.70
C ASN A 77 23.84 11.12 -4.88
N GLU A 78 22.73 11.29 -4.18
CA GLU A 78 22.47 12.42 -3.28
C GLU A 78 23.09 12.24 -1.87
N GLY A 79 23.72 11.09 -1.59
CA GLY A 79 24.30 10.79 -0.27
C GLY A 79 23.26 10.65 0.85
N LYS A 80 22.00 10.35 0.51
CA LYS A 80 20.91 10.17 1.46
C LYS A 80 20.90 8.75 2.01
N LYS A 81 20.67 8.61 3.32
CA LYS A 81 20.63 7.31 4.02
C LYS A 81 19.25 6.67 4.04
N GLU A 82 18.19 7.45 3.80
CA GLU A 82 16.83 6.96 3.79
C GLU A 82 15.99 7.68 2.74
N SER A 83 14.92 7.03 2.31
CA SER A 83 13.94 7.59 1.39
C SER A 83 13.09 8.65 2.10
N PRO A 84 12.84 9.83 1.50
CA PRO A 84 11.92 10.80 2.08
C PRO A 84 10.47 10.29 2.13
N VAL A 85 10.12 9.31 1.29
CA VAL A 85 8.77 8.72 1.23
C VAL A 85 8.67 7.40 2.02
N ASN A 86 9.70 6.56 1.95
CA ASN A 86 9.78 5.25 2.62
C ASN A 86 10.90 5.26 3.67
N ASN A 87 10.77 6.14 4.66
CA ASN A 87 11.76 6.34 5.71
C ASN A 87 11.73 5.26 6.80
N PHE A 88 12.71 5.29 7.72
CA PHE A 88 12.81 4.28 8.78
C PHE A 88 11.65 4.35 9.78
N ALA A 89 11.08 5.53 10.04
CA ALA A 89 9.95 5.69 10.95
C ALA A 89 8.68 5.03 10.40
N LEU A 90 8.42 5.16 9.10
CA LEU A 90 7.33 4.46 8.42
C LEU A 90 7.55 2.95 8.48
N MET A 91 8.76 2.48 8.15
CA MET A 91 9.10 1.05 8.25
C MET A 91 8.83 0.48 9.65
N GLN A 92 9.27 1.15 10.71
CA GLN A 92 9.01 0.73 12.08
C GLN A 92 7.51 0.68 12.40
N THR A 93 6.71 1.62 11.87
CA THR A 93 5.27 1.64 12.04
C THR A 93 4.61 0.45 11.34
N VAL A 94 5.00 0.15 10.10
CA VAL A 94 4.53 -1.01 9.36
C VAL A 94 4.84 -2.31 10.10
N MET A 95 6.07 -2.46 10.60
CA MET A 95 6.47 -3.64 11.38
C MET A 95 5.63 -3.82 12.65
N LYS A 96 5.38 -2.74 13.40
CA LYS A 96 4.51 -2.78 14.59
C LYS A 96 3.07 -3.19 14.26
N VAL A 97 2.52 -2.69 13.16
CA VAL A 97 1.18 -3.09 12.69
C VAL A 97 1.14 -4.59 12.37
N MET A 98 2.17 -5.10 11.70
CA MET A 98 2.29 -6.54 11.40
C MET A 98 2.41 -7.40 12.67
N ASP A 99 3.22 -6.98 13.64
CA ASP A 99 3.38 -7.69 14.91
C ASP A 99 2.07 -7.76 15.70
N GLU A 100 1.34 -6.64 15.80
CA GLU A 100 0.05 -6.60 16.46
C GLU A 100 -1.02 -7.42 15.72
N ALA A 101 -1.01 -7.40 14.38
CA ALA A 101 -1.91 -8.24 13.58
C ALA A 101 -1.66 -9.73 13.83
N ARG A 102 -0.40 -10.18 13.77
CA ARG A 102 0.01 -11.57 14.06
C ARG A 102 -0.39 -12.00 15.47
N LYS A 103 -0.12 -11.16 16.46
CA LYS A 103 -0.42 -11.42 17.88
C LYS A 103 -1.93 -11.64 18.11
N LYS A 104 -2.79 -10.82 17.50
CA LYS A 104 -4.26 -10.94 17.61
C LYS A 104 -4.80 -12.26 17.07
N ILE A 105 -4.11 -12.89 16.12
CA ILE A 105 -4.50 -14.17 15.54
C ILE A 105 -3.63 -15.34 16.02
N GLY A 106 -2.80 -15.14 17.06
CA GLY A 106 -2.01 -16.19 17.69
C GLY A 106 -0.78 -16.67 16.91
N ILE A 107 -0.30 -15.91 15.92
CA ILE A 107 0.92 -16.25 15.18
C ILE A 107 2.14 -15.74 15.95
N VAL A 108 2.96 -16.67 16.46
CA VAL A 108 4.18 -16.38 17.23
C VAL A 108 5.39 -17.01 16.56
N PHE A 109 6.41 -16.22 16.26
CA PHE A 109 7.69 -16.69 15.75
C PHE A 109 8.71 -16.90 16.88
N PRO A 110 9.77 -17.71 16.67
CA PRO A 110 10.81 -17.89 17.68
C PRO A 110 11.47 -16.59 18.14
N ALA A 111 11.67 -15.63 17.22
CA ALA A 111 12.26 -14.34 17.53
C ALA A 111 11.41 -13.48 18.49
N ASP A 112 10.08 -13.66 18.51
CA ASP A 112 9.19 -12.91 19.41
C ASP A 112 9.41 -13.30 20.90
N LYS A 113 10.09 -14.42 21.17
CA LYS A 113 10.40 -14.92 22.53
C LYS A 113 11.71 -14.38 23.08
N ILE A 114 12.54 -13.78 22.24
CA ILE A 114 13.84 -13.23 22.61
C ILE A 114 13.62 -11.73 22.84
N LYS A 115 13.72 -11.30 24.11
CA LYS A 115 13.67 -9.89 24.51
C LYS A 115 15.06 -9.35 24.76
#